data_AF-A0A812KJU8-F1
#
_entry.id   AF-A0A812KJU8-F1
#
_cell.length_a   1.000
_cell.length_b   1.000
_cell.length_c   1.000
_cell.angle_alpha   90.00
_cell.angle_beta   90.00
_cell.angle_gamma   90.00
#
_symmetry.space_group_name_H-M   'P 1'
#
loop_
_entity.id
_entity.type
_entity.pdbx_description
1 polymer ?
#
loop_
_entity_poly.entity_id
_entity_poly.type
_entity_poly.pdbx_seq_one_letter_code
_entity_poly.pdbx_strand_id
1 'polypeptide(L)'
;ERIRELLSKSGVAAELFAAARTSAEAPGASRPLLCILDRDVDLVTMLNHTWTYQAMVHDILGMRLNKMQVPVESEDASAPPKPRSYDVDEADAFWTAHAGDQFPEVLNAVPKAIEDFEKRRTEMAGSGQQEDALAPGLAAAINALPE
;
A
#
# COMPACT_ATOMS: atom_id res chain seq x y z
N GLU A 1 -0.45 35.19 7.13
CA GLU A 1 0.08 35.67 8.43
C GLU A 1 -0.34 34.82 9.64
N ARG A 2 -1.59 34.34 9.73
CA ARG A 2 -2.10 33.55 10.86
C ARG A 2 -1.33 32.25 11.16
N ILE A 3 -0.86 31.56 10.13
CA ILE A 3 -0.05 30.33 10.27
C ILE A 3 1.29 30.62 10.96
N ARG A 4 1.96 31.74 10.63
CA ARG A 4 3.20 32.16 11.30
C ARG A 4 2.97 32.44 12.78
N GLU A 5 1.86 33.11 13.10
CA GLU A 5 1.48 33.40 14.50
C GLU A 5 1.22 32.10 15.28
N LEU A 6 0.51 31.13 14.68
CA LEU A 6 0.20 29.84 15.32
C LEU A 6 1.43 28.95 15.48
N LEU A 7 2.35 28.95 14.51
CA LEU A 7 3.64 28.26 14.62
C LEU A 7 4.54 28.87 15.70
N SER A 8 4.49 30.19 15.92
CA SER A 8 5.24 30.82 17.02
C SER A 8 4.63 30.56 18.41
N LYS A 9 3.31 30.30 18.49
CA LYS A 9 2.60 30.01 19.75
C LYS A 9 2.64 28.53 20.12
N SER A 10 2.74 27.63 19.14
CA SER A 10 2.87 26.19 19.34
C SER A 10 4.35 25.81 19.47
N GLY A 11 4.87 25.80 20.70
CA GLY A 11 6.28 25.46 20.99
C GLY A 11 6.74 24.12 20.42
N VAL A 12 5.82 23.18 20.19
CA VAL A 12 6.10 21.83 19.66
C VAL A 12 6.59 21.88 18.20
N ALA A 13 6.03 22.76 17.38
CA ALA A 13 6.47 22.90 15.98
C ALA A 13 7.81 23.64 15.88
N ALA A 14 8.06 24.59 16.80
CA ALA A 14 9.34 25.29 16.86
C ALA A 14 10.49 24.33 17.22
N GLU A 15 10.28 23.36 18.11
CA GLU A 15 11.31 22.37 18.49
C GLU A 15 11.64 21.39 17.35
N LEU A 16 10.66 20.97 16.55
CA LEU A 16 10.87 20.05 15.41
C LEU A 16 11.83 20.62 14.34
N PHE A 17 11.83 21.95 14.13
CA PHE A 17 12.74 22.65 13.21
C PHE A 17 13.96 23.28 13.90
N ALA A 18 13.96 23.40 15.24
CA ALA A 18 15.05 23.98 16.02
C ALA A 18 16.02 22.93 16.58
N ALA A 19 15.61 21.66 16.74
CA ALA A 19 16.48 20.57 17.21
C ALA A 19 17.74 20.37 16.33
N ALA A 20 17.68 20.80 15.06
CA ALA A 20 18.83 20.83 14.15
C ALA A 20 19.85 21.95 14.44
N ARG A 21 19.59 22.85 15.41
CA ARG A 21 20.50 23.94 15.77
C ARG A 21 21.52 23.57 16.85
N THR A 22 21.28 22.50 17.62
CA THR A 22 22.15 22.09 18.74
C THR A 22 23.09 20.93 18.41
N SER A 23 22.86 20.21 17.32
CA SER A 23 23.89 19.33 16.76
C SER A 23 24.86 20.18 15.96
N ALA A 24 26.04 20.43 16.52
CA ALA A 24 27.20 20.83 15.75
C ALA A 24 27.25 20.02 14.45
N GLU A 25 27.39 20.74 13.36
CA GLU A 25 27.44 20.32 11.96
C GLU A 25 28.09 18.94 11.76
N ALA A 26 27.29 17.87 11.89
CA ALA A 26 27.65 16.57 11.36
C ALA A 26 27.48 16.68 9.84
N PRO A 27 28.51 16.37 9.03
CA PRO A 27 28.39 16.42 7.58
C PRO A 27 27.32 15.40 7.15
N GLY A 28 26.13 15.90 6.79
CA GLY A 28 24.98 15.08 6.41
C GLY A 28 23.65 15.39 7.10
N ALA A 29 23.60 16.28 8.10
CA ALA A 29 22.32 16.66 8.74
C ALA A 29 21.51 17.64 7.85
N SER A 30 20.57 17.14 7.04
CA SER A 30 19.71 18.00 6.23
C SER A 30 18.73 18.81 7.10
N ARG A 31 18.63 20.12 6.88
CA ARG A 31 17.69 20.98 7.59
C ARG A 31 16.26 20.71 7.10
N PRO A 32 15.30 20.38 7.97
CA PRO A 32 13.94 20.09 7.54
C PRO A 32 13.27 21.36 6.96
N LEU A 33 12.54 21.20 5.85
CA LEU A 33 11.78 22.25 5.17
C LEU A 33 10.30 21.87 5.13
N LEU A 34 9.42 22.83 5.43
CA LEU A 34 7.96 22.70 5.26
C LEU A 34 7.51 23.62 4.12
N CYS A 35 7.07 23.03 3.02
CA CYS A 35 6.49 23.76 1.89
C CYS A 35 4.95 23.65 1.95
N ILE A 36 4.27 24.79 1.96
CA ILE A 36 2.81 24.86 1.84
C ILE A 36 2.51 25.40 0.46
N LEU A 37 1.77 24.62 -0.33
CA LEU A 37 1.43 24.91 -1.71
C LEU A 37 -0.09 24.92 -1.85
N ASP A 38 -0.61 25.77 -2.73
CA ASP A 38 -1.99 25.69 -3.20
C ASP A 38 -2.07 24.74 -4.41
N ARG A 39 -3.23 24.13 -4.66
CA ARG A 39 -3.43 23.13 -5.72
C ARG A 39 -3.40 23.73 -7.12
N ASP A 40 -3.57 25.04 -7.24
CA ASP A 40 -3.54 25.77 -8.51
C ASP A 40 -2.14 25.86 -9.13
N VAL A 41 -1.07 25.56 -8.37
CA VAL A 41 0.31 25.58 -8.86
C VAL A 41 0.55 24.59 -9.99
N ASP A 42 -0.18 23.46 -10.00
CA ASP A 42 -0.12 22.45 -11.06
C ASP A 42 -1.43 21.65 -11.16
N LEU A 43 -2.35 22.16 -11.97
CA LEU A 43 -3.59 21.49 -12.31
C LEU A 43 -3.41 20.37 -13.34
N VAL A 44 -2.31 20.36 -14.10
CA VAL A 44 -2.07 19.36 -15.16
C VAL A 44 -1.94 17.98 -14.53
N THR A 45 -1.20 17.89 -13.42
CA THR A 45 -1.05 16.64 -12.67
C THR A 45 -2.39 16.10 -12.14
N MET A 46 -3.39 16.96 -11.88
CA MET A 46 -4.71 16.51 -11.43
C MET A 46 -5.58 15.90 -12.54
N LEU A 47 -5.32 16.27 -13.80
CA LEU A 47 -6.11 15.85 -14.95
C LEU A 47 -5.41 14.76 -15.76
N ASN A 48 -4.10 14.59 -15.57
CA ASN A 48 -3.32 13.61 -16.29
C ASN A 48 -3.59 12.19 -15.79
N HIS A 49 -4.10 11.33 -16.67
CA HIS A 49 -4.25 9.93 -16.37
C HIS A 49 -2.89 9.24 -16.38
N THR A 50 -2.40 8.88 -15.20
CA THR A 50 -1.06 8.33 -15.02
C THR A 50 -1.09 6.82 -15.15
N TRP A 51 -0.12 6.24 -15.85
CA TRP A 51 -0.04 4.81 -16.16
C TRP A 51 0.66 3.98 -15.04
N THR A 52 0.93 4.56 -13.88
CA THR A 52 1.47 3.79 -12.75
C THR A 52 0.35 2.97 -12.11
N TYR A 53 0.71 1.81 -11.55
CA TYR A 53 -0.27 0.85 -11.02
C TYR A 53 -1.21 1.49 -9.99
N GLN A 54 -0.68 2.20 -9.01
CA GLN A 54 -1.48 2.88 -7.99
C GLN A 54 -2.43 3.94 -8.57
N ALA A 55 -1.94 4.78 -9.49
CA ALA A 55 -2.74 5.86 -10.07
C ALA A 55 -3.87 5.29 -10.95
N MET A 56 -3.56 4.31 -11.80
CA MET A 56 -4.55 3.66 -12.64
C MET A 56 -5.65 2.96 -11.82
N VAL A 57 -5.28 2.21 -10.78
CA VAL A 57 -6.26 1.54 -9.91
C VAL A 57 -7.16 2.57 -9.24
N HIS A 58 -6.59 3.67 -8.73
CA HIS A 58 -7.37 4.74 -8.12
C HIS A 58 -8.37 5.36 -9.10
N ASP A 59 -7.92 5.69 -10.31
CA ASP A 59 -8.72 6.40 -11.31
C ASP A 59 -9.81 5.51 -11.94
N ILE A 60 -9.49 4.26 -12.26
CA ILE A 60 -10.39 3.37 -13.01
C ILE A 60 -11.33 2.58 -12.08
N LEU A 61 -10.81 2.09 -10.95
CA LEU A 61 -11.57 1.23 -10.02
C LEU A 61 -12.18 2.00 -8.85
N GLY A 62 -12.05 3.34 -8.85
CA GLY A 62 -12.72 4.22 -7.90
C GLY A 62 -12.31 3.97 -6.45
N MET A 63 -11.00 3.80 -6.22
CA MET A 63 -10.47 3.52 -4.88
C MET A 63 -10.87 4.62 -3.89
N ARG A 64 -11.35 4.23 -2.70
CA ARG A 64 -11.67 5.15 -1.59
C ARG A 64 -11.22 4.55 -0.27
N LEU A 65 -10.53 5.33 0.56
CA LEU A 65 -10.05 4.87 1.87
C LEU A 65 -9.26 3.55 1.77
N ASN A 66 -8.35 3.46 0.79
CA ASN A 66 -7.54 2.26 0.53
C ASN A 66 -8.35 1.01 0.16
N LYS A 67 -9.61 1.18 -0.25
CA LYS A 67 -10.51 0.11 -0.68
C LYS A 67 -10.87 0.29 -2.14
N MET A 68 -10.70 -0.77 -2.93
CA MET A 68 -11.10 -0.80 -4.34
C MET A 68 -12.26 -1.77 -4.57
N GLN A 69 -13.10 -1.47 -5.54
CA GLN A 69 -14.21 -2.32 -5.95
C GLN A 69 -13.95 -2.83 -7.35
N VAL A 70 -13.72 -4.13 -7.47
CA VAL A 70 -13.52 -4.79 -8.76
C VAL A 70 -14.86 -5.35 -9.22
N PRO A 71 -15.36 -4.95 -10.41
CA PRO A 71 -16.54 -5.57 -10.98
C PRO A 71 -16.23 -7.04 -11.29
N VAL A 72 -17.03 -7.95 -10.76
CA VAL A 72 -16.92 -9.39 -11.02
C VAL A 72 -18.20 -9.83 -11.71
N GLU A 73 -18.06 -10.57 -12.81
CA GLU A 73 -19.20 -11.18 -13.50
C GLU A 73 -19.89 -12.18 -12.56
N SER A 74 -21.22 -12.13 -12.51
CA SER A 74 -21.99 -13.12 -11.75
C SER A 74 -21.97 -14.46 -12.48
N GLU A 75 -21.78 -15.55 -11.73
CA GLU A 75 -21.89 -16.91 -12.28
C GLU A 75 -23.32 -17.17 -12.82
N ASP A 76 -24.32 -16.49 -12.23
CA ASP A 76 -25.69 -16.46 -12.71
C ASP A 76 -25.91 -15.27 -13.66
N ALA A 77 -26.15 -15.54 -14.95
CA ALA A 77 -26.44 -14.54 -15.98
C ALA A 77 -27.72 -13.70 -15.72
N SER A 78 -28.53 -14.08 -14.72
CA SER A 78 -29.77 -13.39 -14.34
C SER A 78 -29.62 -12.47 -13.13
N ALA A 79 -28.49 -12.52 -12.42
CA ALA A 79 -28.23 -11.66 -11.26
C ALA A 79 -27.40 -10.44 -11.68
N PRO A 80 -27.61 -9.26 -11.06
CA PRO A 80 -26.74 -8.12 -11.31
C PRO A 80 -25.31 -8.42 -10.79
N PRO A 81 -24.25 -8.00 -11.51
CA PRO A 81 -22.87 -8.21 -11.09
C PRO A 81 -22.64 -7.55 -9.72
N LYS A 82 -22.11 -8.33 -8.77
CA LYS A 82 -21.80 -7.86 -7.43
C LYS A 82 -20.31 -7.52 -7.36
N PRO A 83 -19.92 -6.24 -7.21
CA PRO A 83 -18.51 -5.88 -7.11
C PRO A 83 -17.89 -6.51 -5.88
N ARG A 84 -16.68 -7.05 -6.03
CA ARG A 84 -15.86 -7.52 -4.90
C ARG A 84 -15.01 -6.37 -4.39
N SER A 85 -15.00 -6.22 -3.07
CA SER A 85 -14.22 -5.20 -2.40
C SER A 85 -12.90 -5.78 -1.94
N TYR A 86 -11.82 -5.05 -2.20
CA TYR A 86 -10.47 -5.41 -1.76
C TYR A 86 -9.87 -4.24 -0.99
N ASP A 87 -9.28 -4.53 0.17
CA ASP A 87 -8.49 -3.59 0.94
C ASP A 87 -7.03 -3.67 0.50
N VAL A 88 -6.39 -2.51 0.34
CA VAL A 88 -5.06 -2.37 -0.23
C VAL A 88 -4.21 -1.51 0.71
N ASP A 89 -3.35 -2.15 1.49
CA ASP A 89 -2.57 -1.50 2.53
C ASP A 89 -1.07 -1.85 2.44
N GLU A 90 -0.30 -1.42 3.42
CA GLU A 90 1.13 -1.73 3.53
C GLU A 90 1.40 -3.20 3.91
N ALA A 91 0.37 -3.95 4.33
CA ALA A 91 0.50 -5.38 4.60
C ALA A 91 0.48 -6.20 3.30
N ASP A 92 -0.12 -5.68 2.23
CA ASP A 92 0.03 -6.26 0.89
C ASP A 92 1.45 -6.00 0.35
N ALA A 93 2.28 -7.04 0.41
CA ALA A 93 3.65 -7.02 -0.08
C ALA A 93 3.74 -6.80 -1.60
N PHE A 94 2.77 -7.29 -2.38
CA PHE A 94 2.74 -7.08 -3.83
C PHE A 94 2.43 -5.62 -4.15
N TRP A 95 1.41 -5.06 -3.48
CA TRP A 95 1.07 -3.65 -3.60
C TRP A 95 2.24 -2.75 -3.23
N THR A 96 2.86 -2.98 -2.06
CA THR A 96 3.98 -2.16 -1.57
C THR A 96 5.18 -2.21 -2.51
N ALA A 97 5.45 -3.36 -3.14
CA ALA A 97 6.56 -3.51 -4.07
C ALA A 97 6.31 -2.82 -5.43
N HIS A 98 5.05 -2.76 -5.89
CA HIS A 98 4.72 -2.43 -7.28
C HIS A 98 3.79 -1.22 -7.45
N ALA A 99 3.33 -0.57 -6.39
CA ALA A 99 2.40 0.58 -6.45
C ALA A 99 2.92 1.72 -7.34
N GLY A 100 4.22 1.99 -7.29
CA GLY A 100 4.87 3.04 -8.09
C GLY A 100 5.29 2.63 -9.50
N ASP A 101 5.25 1.34 -9.81
CA ASP A 101 5.75 0.80 -11.08
C ASP A 101 4.79 1.11 -12.24
N GLN A 102 5.30 1.08 -13.46
CA GLN A 102 4.45 1.23 -14.63
C GLN A 102 3.60 -0.03 -14.80
N PHE A 103 2.33 0.14 -15.16
CA PHE A 103 1.41 -0.98 -15.32
C PHE A 103 1.93 -2.16 -16.19
N PRO A 104 2.70 -1.98 -17.29
CA PRO A 104 3.25 -3.10 -18.05
C PRO A 104 4.27 -3.92 -17.27
N GLU A 105 5.03 -3.30 -16.36
CA GLU A 105 5.99 -3.99 -15.51
C GLU A 105 5.27 -4.85 -14.47
N VAL A 106 4.21 -4.29 -13.87
CA VAL A 106 3.35 -5.01 -12.92
C VAL A 106 2.69 -6.22 -13.59
N LEU A 107 2.19 -6.08 -14.82
CA LEU A 107 1.63 -7.21 -15.58
C LEU A 107 2.62 -8.36 -15.77
N ASN A 108 3.91 -8.07 -15.93
CA ASN A 108 4.95 -9.11 -16.04
C ASN A 108 5.30 -9.73 -14.67
N ALA A 109 5.08 -9.01 -13.58
CA ALA A 109 5.32 -9.50 -12.22
C ALA A 109 4.19 -10.40 -11.69
N VAL A 110 2.94 -10.18 -12.13
CA VAL A 110 1.75 -10.94 -11.67
C VAL A 110 1.90 -12.46 -11.83
N PRO A 111 2.34 -13.01 -12.99
CA PRO A 111 2.49 -14.45 -13.15
C PRO A 111 3.45 -15.07 -12.13
N LYS A 112 4.56 -14.38 -11.84
CA LYS A 112 5.54 -14.82 -10.85
C LYS A 112 4.94 -14.79 -9.44
N ALA A 113 4.19 -13.75 -9.11
CA ALA A 113 3.52 -13.65 -7.81
C ALA A 113 2.51 -14.80 -7.60
N ILE A 114 1.76 -15.18 -8.64
CA ILE A 114 0.85 -16.32 -8.61
C ILE A 114 1.62 -17.64 -8.42
N GLU A 115 2.72 -17.84 -9.15
CA GLU A 115 3.57 -19.03 -8.99
C GLU A 115 4.12 -19.17 -7.57
N ASP A 116 4.64 -18.08 -7.01
CA ASP A 116 5.16 -18.04 -5.64
C ASP A 116 4.06 -18.31 -4.61
N PHE A 117 2.83 -17.82 -4.86
CA PHE A 117 1.67 -18.10 -4.01
C PHE A 117 1.25 -19.58 -4.06
N GLU A 118 1.12 -20.16 -5.25
CA GLU A 118 0.77 -21.57 -5.41
C GLU A 118 1.84 -22.48 -4.80
N LYS A 119 3.12 -22.16 -4.97
CA LYS A 119 4.22 -22.88 -4.33
C LYS A 119 4.06 -22.86 -2.80
N ARG A 120 3.90 -21.68 -2.19
CA ARG A 120 3.68 -21.56 -0.73
C ARG A 120 2.44 -22.35 -0.28
N ARG A 121 1.36 -22.30 -1.06
CA ARG A 121 0.12 -23.04 -0.79
C ARG A 121 0.35 -24.56 -0.79
N THR A 122 1.10 -25.07 -1.76
CA THR A 122 1.42 -26.51 -1.85
C THR A 122 2.37 -26.97 -0.74
N GLU A 123 3.36 -26.17 -0.37
CA GLU A 123 4.26 -26.46 0.76
C GLU A 123 3.48 -26.56 2.07
N MET A 124 2.51 -25.65 2.28
CA MET A 124 1.61 -25.71 3.44
C MET A 124 0.70 -26.95 3.39
N ALA A 125 0.13 -27.29 2.24
CA ALA A 125 -0.72 -28.48 2.10
C ALA A 125 0.07 -29.80 2.24
N GLY A 126 1.30 -29.88 1.75
CA GLY A 126 2.17 -31.05 1.84
C GLY A 126 2.69 -31.31 3.27
N SER A 127 2.84 -30.26 4.08
CA SER A 127 3.18 -30.39 5.50
C SER A 127 2.07 -31.06 6.34
N GLY A 128 0.84 -31.15 5.81
CA GLY A 128 -0.30 -31.82 6.43
C GLY A 128 -0.35 -33.34 6.29
N GLN A 129 0.59 -33.97 5.55
CA GLN A 129 0.60 -35.43 5.33
C GLN A 129 1.59 -36.21 6.21
N GLN A 130 2.27 -35.57 7.16
CA GLN A 130 3.06 -36.27 8.18
C GLN A 130 2.15 -36.67 9.36
N GLU A 131 1.35 -37.72 9.16
CA GLU A 131 0.57 -38.39 10.21
C GLU A 131 1.49 -39.15 11.19
N ASP A 132 2.22 -38.45 12.08
CA ASP A 132 2.71 -39.03 13.35
C ASP A 132 3.20 -37.98 14.38
N ALA A 133 2.33 -37.04 14.82
CA ALA A 133 2.44 -36.31 16.11
C ALA A 133 1.35 -35.20 16.21
N LEU A 134 0.21 -35.51 16.83
CA LEU A 134 -1.03 -34.72 16.79
C LEU A 134 -1.10 -33.44 17.66
N ALA A 135 0.01 -32.84 18.11
CA ALA A 135 -0.03 -31.65 18.98
C ALA A 135 0.74 -30.41 18.46
N PRO A 136 1.97 -30.51 17.93
CA PRO A 136 2.70 -29.31 17.46
C PRO A 136 2.29 -28.84 16.05
N GLY A 137 1.73 -29.72 15.21
CA GLY A 137 1.36 -29.40 13.83
C GLY A 137 0.11 -28.52 13.69
N LEU A 138 -0.85 -28.65 14.62
CA LEU A 138 -2.10 -27.86 14.58
C LEU A 138 -1.84 -26.37 14.84
N ALA A 139 -0.95 -26.05 15.78
CA ALA A 139 -0.59 -24.66 16.08
C ALA A 139 0.17 -23.98 14.92
N ALA A 140 1.03 -24.74 14.24
CA ALA A 140 1.73 -24.28 13.04
C ALA A 140 0.76 -24.08 11.86
N ALA A 141 -0.19 -25.00 11.66
CA ALA A 141 -1.21 -24.88 10.62
C ALA A 141 -2.18 -23.73 10.87
N ILE A 142 -2.58 -23.48 12.13
CA ILE A 142 -3.46 -22.34 12.49
C ILE A 142 -2.75 -21.00 12.28
N ASN A 143 -1.46 -20.91 12.58
CA ASN A 143 -0.67 -19.69 12.34
C ASN A 143 -0.25 -19.50 10.87
N ALA A 144 -0.34 -20.55 10.05
CA ALA A 144 0.00 -20.53 8.63
C ALA A 144 -1.21 -20.32 7.71
N LEU A 145 -2.43 -20.31 8.25
CA LEU A 145 -3.61 -19.92 7.49
C LEU A 145 -3.52 -18.42 7.16
N PRO A 146 -3.59 -18.03 5.87
CA PRO A 146 -3.74 -16.62 5.52
C PRO A 146 -5.13 -16.13 5.97
N GLU A 147 -5.22 -14.87 6.44
CA GLU A 147 -6.50 -14.18 6.59
C GLU A 147 -7.23 -14.01 5.25
#